data_AF-A0A1X0B705-F1
#
_entry.id   AF-A0A1X0B705-F1
#
_cell.length_a   1.000
_cell.length_b   1.000
_cell.length_c   1.000
_cell.angle_alpha   90.00
_cell.angle_beta   90.00
_cell.angle_gamma   90.00
#
_symmetry.space_group_name_H-M   'P 1'
#
loop_
_entity.id
_entity.type
_entity.pdbx_description
1 polymer ?
#
loop_
_entity_poly.entity_id
_entity_poly.type
_entity_poly.pdbx_seq_one_letter_code
_entity_poly.pdbx_strand_id
1 'polypeptide(L)'
;MFRAHSSLTGGLTVAFVTQPPRWQPDEHMVAAVLSTPKASRKMTELSDADRAWLVAGLTLAGVTAQDIADRMSCSLRLVRSIRAEDITQMAVVAQTETRALGDDLRTERCDHALTRRNLAEAEAELERLRAQFDQVVDAHMTGELKTFPRCGHPMVPYNTYEHGGRKWCRTCGRKRKAESRRALAAV
;
A
#
# COMPACT_ATOMS: atom_id res chain seq x y z
N MET A 1 20.58 -37.05 -56.94
CA MET A 1 19.54 -37.08 -55.89
C MET A 1 20.23 -37.55 -54.62
N PHE A 2 20.40 -36.84 -53.51
CA PHE A 2 19.74 -35.68 -52.91
C PHE A 2 20.81 -34.87 -52.14
N ARG A 3 20.71 -33.53 -52.18
CA ARG A 3 21.54 -32.60 -51.39
C ARG A 3 21.10 -32.64 -49.92
N ALA A 4 22.04 -32.64 -48.98
CA ALA A 4 21.80 -32.25 -47.60
C ALA A 4 22.62 -30.99 -47.30
N HIS A 5 21.92 -29.86 -47.18
CA HIS A 5 22.45 -28.61 -46.64
C HIS A 5 22.45 -28.70 -45.11
N SER A 6 23.63 -28.81 -44.50
CA SER A 6 23.81 -28.54 -43.07
C SER A 6 24.06 -27.04 -42.88
N SER A 7 23.01 -26.35 -42.48
CA SER A 7 23.04 -24.95 -42.08
C SER A 7 23.90 -24.75 -40.83
N LEU A 8 24.88 -23.88 -40.94
CA LEU A 8 25.65 -23.33 -39.82
C LEU A 8 24.73 -22.41 -39.00
N THR A 9 24.08 -22.95 -37.98
CA THR A 9 23.53 -22.14 -36.88
C THR A 9 24.67 -21.80 -35.93
N GLY A 10 25.38 -20.71 -36.22
CA GLY A 10 26.24 -20.02 -35.26
C GLY A 10 25.37 -19.44 -34.15
N GLY A 11 25.14 -20.23 -33.11
CA GLY A 11 24.54 -19.75 -31.87
C GLY A 11 25.53 -18.81 -31.18
N LEU A 12 25.18 -17.52 -31.13
CA LEU A 12 25.82 -16.56 -30.25
C LEU A 12 25.65 -17.04 -28.80
N THR A 13 26.67 -17.69 -28.26
CA THR A 13 26.80 -17.89 -26.81
C THR A 13 27.06 -16.53 -26.18
N VAL A 14 25.99 -15.88 -25.73
CA VAL A 14 26.10 -14.78 -24.78
C VAL A 14 26.74 -15.36 -23.53
N ALA A 15 28.04 -15.10 -23.34
CA ALA A 15 28.70 -15.38 -22.09
C ALA A 15 27.97 -14.56 -21.02
N PHE A 16 27.16 -15.23 -20.19
CA PHE A 16 26.64 -14.64 -18.98
C PHE A 16 27.84 -14.22 -18.14
N VAL A 17 28.13 -12.91 -18.12
CA VAL A 17 29.08 -12.35 -17.17
C VAL A 17 28.45 -12.59 -15.80
N THR A 18 28.88 -13.66 -15.14
CA THR A 18 28.52 -13.93 -13.75
C THR A 18 29.12 -12.81 -12.93
N GLN A 19 28.32 -11.79 -12.61
CA GLN A 19 28.74 -10.75 -11.69
C GLN A 19 29.22 -11.41 -10.39
N PRO A 20 30.30 -10.90 -9.77
CA PRO A 20 30.72 -11.41 -8.49
C PRO A 20 29.54 -11.31 -7.50
N PRO A 21 29.38 -12.27 -6.58
CA PRO A 21 28.31 -12.24 -5.61
C PRO A 21 28.37 -10.93 -4.83
N ARG A 22 27.41 -10.04 -5.12
CA ARG A 22 27.27 -8.76 -4.44
C ARG A 22 26.74 -9.04 -3.04
N TRP A 23 27.47 -8.58 -2.03
CA TRP A 23 26.96 -8.63 -0.66
C TRP A 23 25.60 -7.92 -0.60
N GLN A 24 24.64 -8.54 0.08
CA GLN A 24 23.32 -7.99 0.33
C GLN A 24 23.06 -8.01 1.84
N PRO A 25 22.52 -6.92 2.40
CA PRO A 25 22.15 -6.89 3.80
C PRO A 25 21.01 -7.86 4.08
N ASP A 26 21.12 -8.63 5.15
CA ASP A 26 20.01 -9.39 5.70
C ASP A 26 19.07 -8.43 6.46
N GLU A 27 17.87 -8.21 5.91
CA GLU A 27 16.84 -7.32 6.46
C GLU A 27 16.35 -7.76 7.85
N HIS A 28 16.45 -9.05 8.17
CA HIS A 28 15.92 -9.61 9.41
C HIS A 28 16.98 -9.80 10.50
N MET A 29 18.27 -9.66 10.17
CA MET A 29 19.37 -9.89 11.11
C MET A 29 19.26 -9.02 12.37
N VAL A 30 19.00 -7.71 12.20
CA VAL A 30 18.88 -6.78 13.34
C VAL A 30 17.66 -7.13 14.20
N ALA A 31 16.52 -7.41 13.58
CA ALA A 31 15.30 -7.78 14.27
C ALA A 31 15.44 -9.10 15.06
N ALA A 32 16.12 -10.08 14.48
CA ALA A 32 16.40 -11.36 15.12
C ALA A 32 17.29 -11.23 16.36
N VAL A 33 18.28 -10.33 16.32
CA VAL A 33 19.14 -10.04 17.49
C VAL A 33 18.39 -9.22 18.54
N LEU A 34 17.48 -8.32 18.14
CA LEU A 34 16.66 -7.57 19.09
C LEU A 34 15.60 -8.42 19.79
N SER A 35 15.05 -9.42 19.11
CA SER A 35 14.01 -10.32 19.65
C SER A 35 14.53 -11.31 20.69
N THR A 36 15.85 -11.48 20.79
CA THR A 36 16.48 -12.41 21.73
C THR A 36 17.44 -11.69 22.69
N PRO A 37 17.49 -12.08 23.98
CA PRO A 37 18.46 -11.49 24.92
C PRO A 37 19.92 -11.78 24.56
N LYS A 38 20.18 -12.90 23.88
CA LYS A 38 21.49 -13.29 23.36
C LYS A 38 21.33 -13.80 21.94
N ALA A 39 22.19 -13.33 21.04
CA ALA A 39 22.19 -13.76 19.66
C ALA A 39 22.65 -15.22 19.54
N SER A 40 22.05 -15.96 18.60
CA SER A 40 22.45 -17.35 18.30
C SER A 40 23.79 -17.44 17.57
N ARG A 41 24.11 -16.44 16.73
CA ARG A 41 25.39 -16.32 16.01
C ARG A 41 26.33 -15.38 16.76
N LYS A 42 27.60 -15.75 16.83
CA LYS A 42 28.63 -14.90 17.43
C LYS A 42 29.07 -13.81 16.46
N MET A 43 29.56 -12.69 17.00
CA MET A 43 30.11 -11.60 16.19
C MET A 43 31.21 -12.09 15.23
N THR A 44 32.03 -13.07 15.64
CA THR A 44 33.14 -13.64 14.84
C THR A 44 32.68 -14.45 13.63
N GLU A 45 31.45 -14.97 13.64
CA GLU A 45 30.87 -15.84 12.59
C GLU A 45 30.18 -15.05 11.47
N LEU A 46 30.14 -13.72 11.60
CA LEU A 46 29.59 -12.80 10.60
C LEU A 46 30.71 -12.35 9.63
N SER A 47 30.35 -12.00 8.39
CA SER A 47 31.28 -11.30 7.50
C SER A 47 31.50 -9.86 8.00
N ASP A 48 32.57 -9.19 7.56
CA ASP A 48 32.85 -7.81 8.03
C ASP A 48 31.73 -6.84 7.64
N ALA A 49 31.14 -7.01 6.46
CA ALA A 49 29.98 -6.24 6.03
C ALA A 49 28.73 -6.53 6.89
N ASP A 50 28.48 -7.79 7.26
CA ASP A 50 27.37 -8.13 8.16
C ASP A 50 27.58 -7.60 9.58
N ARG A 51 28.82 -7.62 10.08
CA ARG A 51 29.19 -7.03 11.37
C ARG A 51 28.89 -5.53 11.39
N ALA A 52 29.35 -4.82 10.37
CA ALA A 52 29.11 -3.39 10.20
C ALA A 52 27.60 -3.09 10.12
N TRP A 53 26.87 -3.84 9.30
CA TRP A 53 25.41 -3.71 9.15
C TRP A 53 24.66 -3.94 10.46
N LEU A 54 25.01 -5.00 11.20
CA LEU A 54 24.40 -5.33 12.49
C LEU A 54 24.68 -4.25 13.54
N VAL A 55 25.94 -3.83 13.69
CA VAL A 55 26.32 -2.80 14.67
C VAL A 55 25.65 -1.47 14.34
N ALA A 56 25.61 -1.06 13.07
CA ALA A 56 24.89 0.13 12.62
C ALA A 56 23.40 0.05 13.00
N GLY A 57 22.75 -1.07 12.68
CA GLY A 57 21.31 -1.24 12.91
C GLY A 57 20.92 -1.29 14.38
N LEU A 58 21.70 -1.97 15.22
CA LEU A 58 21.51 -1.98 16.67
C LEU A 58 21.76 -0.60 17.29
N THR A 59 22.74 0.14 16.78
CA THR A 59 23.00 1.53 17.22
C THR A 59 21.83 2.44 16.87
N LEU A 60 21.29 2.34 15.66
CA LEU A 60 20.08 3.06 15.23
C LEU A 60 18.82 2.65 16.00
N ALA A 61 18.79 1.45 16.58
CA ALA A 61 17.73 1.00 17.48
C ALA A 61 17.92 1.47 18.94
N GLY A 62 18.96 2.27 19.21
CA GLY A 62 19.25 2.81 20.55
C GLY A 62 19.99 1.86 21.48
N VAL A 63 20.49 0.72 20.98
CA VAL A 63 21.23 -0.26 21.80
C VAL A 63 22.64 0.27 22.07
N THR A 64 23.04 0.27 23.34
CA THR A 64 24.36 0.78 23.74
C THR A 64 25.48 -0.18 23.28
N ALA A 65 26.71 0.32 23.14
CA ALA A 65 27.84 -0.54 22.76
C ALA A 65 28.10 -1.67 23.78
N GLN A 66 27.81 -1.43 25.07
CA GLN A 66 27.92 -2.44 26.12
C GLN A 66 26.86 -3.53 25.93
N ASP A 67 25.60 -3.14 25.71
CA ASP A 67 24.52 -4.09 25.49
C ASP A 67 24.72 -4.91 24.21
N ILE A 68 25.26 -4.29 23.14
CA ILE A 68 25.63 -5.02 21.91
C ILE A 68 26.71 -6.06 22.22
N ALA A 69 27.73 -5.69 22.99
CA ALA A 69 28.81 -6.60 23.37
C ALA A 69 28.28 -7.81 24.16
N ASP A 70 27.39 -7.55 25.12
CA ASP A 70 26.77 -8.58 25.96
C ASP A 70 25.82 -9.48 25.16
N ARG A 71 25.00 -8.92 24.27
CA ARG A 71 24.08 -9.67 23.38
C ARG A 71 24.83 -10.58 22.40
N MET A 72 25.92 -10.08 21.82
CA MET A 72 26.72 -10.78 20.80
C MET A 72 27.86 -11.62 21.40
N SER A 73 27.96 -11.67 22.73
CA SER A 73 29.01 -12.38 23.48
C SER A 73 30.42 -12.01 22.97
N CYS A 74 30.68 -10.72 22.82
CA CYS A 74 31.95 -10.19 22.31
C CYS A 74 32.48 -9.06 23.19
N SER A 75 33.68 -8.56 22.91
CA SER A 75 34.27 -7.48 23.72
C SER A 75 33.73 -6.11 23.33
N LEU A 76 33.58 -5.22 24.32
CA LEU A 76 33.24 -3.81 24.09
C LEU A 76 34.23 -3.12 23.12
N ARG A 77 35.51 -3.50 23.17
CA ARG A 77 36.54 -2.98 22.28
C ARG A 77 36.24 -3.34 20.82
N LEU A 78 35.80 -4.57 20.55
CA LEU A 78 35.43 -5.01 19.20
C LEU A 78 34.22 -4.24 18.66
N VAL A 79 33.18 -4.03 19.48
CA VAL A 79 32.01 -3.23 19.05
C VAL A 79 32.43 -1.80 18.70
N ARG A 80 33.29 -1.19 19.53
CA ARG A 80 33.81 0.17 19.28
C ARG A 80 34.69 0.25 18.05
N SER A 81 35.51 -0.77 17.76
CA SER A 81 36.32 -0.79 16.54
C SER A 81 35.44 -0.88 15.30
N ILE A 82 34.48 -1.81 15.27
CA ILE A 82 33.53 -1.96 14.16
C ILE A 82 32.76 -0.66 13.94
N ARG A 83 32.30 -0.02 15.03
CA ARG A 83 31.56 1.25 14.95
C ARG A 83 32.37 2.38 14.31
N ALA A 84 33.69 2.38 14.48
CA ALA A 84 34.57 3.38 13.91
C ALA A 84 34.91 3.14 12.43
N GLU A 85 34.55 1.99 11.87
CA GLU A 85 34.80 1.69 10.46
C GLU A 85 33.88 2.48 9.52
N ASP A 86 34.42 2.94 8.39
CA ASP A 86 33.69 3.70 7.38
C ASP A 86 32.48 2.94 6.83
N ILE A 87 32.62 1.61 6.65
CA ILE A 87 31.52 0.75 6.20
C ILE A 87 30.33 0.75 7.18
N THR A 88 30.59 0.91 8.49
CA THR A 88 29.52 1.04 9.49
C THR A 88 28.84 2.40 9.36
N GLN A 89 29.58 3.48 9.10
CA GLN A 89 28.98 4.80 8.86
C GLN A 89 28.10 4.79 7.61
N MET A 90 28.57 4.14 6.53
CA MET A 90 27.76 3.91 5.33
C MET A 90 26.51 3.09 5.63
N ALA A 91 26.61 2.04 6.45
CA ALA A 91 25.47 1.22 6.85
C ALA A 91 24.44 2.02 7.69
N VAL A 92 24.89 2.95 8.53
CA VAL A 92 23.99 3.87 9.28
C VAL A 92 23.20 4.76 8.34
N VAL A 93 23.86 5.36 7.35
CA VAL A 93 23.19 6.21 6.34
C VAL A 93 22.20 5.37 5.54
N ALA A 94 22.64 4.23 4.99
CA ALA A 94 21.80 3.36 4.18
C ALA A 94 20.56 2.86 4.92
N GLN A 95 20.69 2.46 6.20
CA GLN A 95 19.54 2.03 7.00
C GLN A 95 18.60 3.18 7.35
N THR A 96 19.13 4.37 7.61
CA THR A 96 18.32 5.57 7.84
C THR A 96 17.49 5.93 6.60
N GLU A 97 18.13 5.97 5.43
CA GLU A 97 17.47 6.23 4.15
C GLU A 97 16.44 5.17 3.81
N THR A 98 16.77 3.88 3.99
CA THR A 98 15.84 2.78 3.71
C THR A 98 14.59 2.86 4.59
N ARG A 99 14.73 3.25 5.86
CA ARG A 99 13.59 3.46 6.76
C ARG A 99 12.72 4.62 6.30
N ALA A 100 13.33 5.77 5.98
CA ALA A 100 12.61 6.95 5.49
C ALA A 100 11.84 6.64 4.20
N LEU A 101 12.50 6.02 3.23
CA LEU A 101 11.86 5.59 1.97
C LEU A 101 10.73 4.57 2.22
N GLY A 102 10.90 3.68 3.19
CA GLY A 102 9.87 2.73 3.59
C GLY A 102 8.63 3.41 4.20
N ASP A 103 8.84 4.45 5.01
CA ASP A 103 7.76 5.27 5.59
C ASP A 103 7.01 6.06 4.50
N ASP A 104 7.75 6.70 3.60
CA ASP A 104 7.18 7.45 2.47
C ASP A 104 6.36 6.52 1.56
N LEU A 105 6.91 5.35 1.21
CA LEU A 105 6.21 4.38 0.38
C LEU A 105 4.92 3.85 1.04
N ARG A 106 4.90 3.70 2.37
CA ARG A 106 3.69 3.32 3.09
C ARG A 106 2.63 4.40 3.03
N THR A 107 3.03 5.66 3.23
CA THR A 107 2.13 6.82 3.12
C THR A 107 1.53 6.92 1.72
N GLU A 108 2.37 6.86 0.68
CA GLU A 108 1.93 6.91 -0.72
C GLU A 108 0.97 5.77 -1.08
N ARG A 109 1.20 4.56 -0.54
CA ARG A 109 0.28 3.42 -0.75
C ARG A 109 -1.08 3.67 -0.11
N CYS A 110 -1.13 4.26 1.07
CA CYS A 110 -2.38 4.63 1.73
C CYS A 110 -3.13 5.71 0.93
N ASP A 111 -2.42 6.75 0.49
CA ASP A 111 -3.01 7.86 -0.26
C ASP A 111 -3.52 7.42 -1.63
N HIS A 112 -2.78 6.55 -2.31
CA HIS A 112 -3.21 5.94 -3.56
C HIS A 112 -4.46 5.06 -3.36
N ALA A 113 -4.55 4.29 -2.27
CA ALA A 113 -5.73 3.49 -1.96
C ALA A 113 -6.97 4.36 -1.70
N LEU A 114 -6.81 5.46 -0.96
CA LEU A 114 -7.88 6.44 -0.72
C LEU A 114 -8.32 7.10 -2.02
N THR A 115 -7.37 7.54 -2.85
CA THR A 115 -7.65 8.19 -4.14
C THR A 115 -8.42 7.24 -5.07
N ARG A 116 -8.01 5.97 -5.16
CA ARG A 116 -8.73 4.97 -5.96
C ARG A 116 -10.15 4.75 -5.48
N ARG A 117 -10.36 4.71 -4.17
CA ARG A 117 -11.70 4.57 -3.59
C ARG A 117 -12.56 5.78 -3.93
N ASN A 118 -12.04 6.99 -3.73
CA ASN A 118 -12.76 8.22 -4.04
C ASN A 118 -13.12 8.33 -5.53
N LEU A 119 -12.20 7.93 -6.41
CA LEU A 119 -12.46 7.85 -7.84
C LEU A 119 -13.60 6.88 -8.15
N ALA A 120 -13.56 5.66 -7.61
CA ALA A 120 -14.62 4.68 -7.83
C ALA A 120 -15.99 5.15 -7.29
N GLU A 121 -16.01 5.82 -6.13
CA GLU A 121 -17.22 6.40 -5.56
C GLU A 121 -17.77 7.54 -6.45
N ALA A 122 -16.89 8.40 -6.96
CA ALA A 122 -17.26 9.49 -7.86
C ALA A 122 -17.77 8.98 -9.22
N GLU A 123 -17.12 7.98 -9.81
CA GLU A 123 -17.55 7.33 -11.06
C GLU A 123 -18.92 6.67 -10.89
N ALA A 124 -19.12 5.93 -9.80
CA ALA A 124 -20.40 5.30 -9.50
C ALA A 124 -21.53 6.33 -9.28
N GLU A 125 -21.22 7.45 -8.64
CA GLU A 125 -22.20 8.53 -8.45
C GLU A 125 -22.53 9.23 -9.77
N LEU A 126 -21.51 9.51 -10.59
CA LEU A 126 -21.68 10.10 -11.91
C LEU A 126 -22.58 9.22 -12.78
N GLU A 127 -22.30 7.92 -12.83
CA GLU A 127 -23.11 6.96 -13.59
C GLU A 127 -24.56 6.91 -13.07
N ARG A 128 -24.75 6.91 -11.75
CA ARG A 128 -26.07 6.96 -11.14
C ARG A 128 -26.84 8.24 -11.48
N LEU A 129 -26.15 9.38 -11.53
CA LEU A 129 -26.74 10.68 -11.86
C LEU A 129 -27.09 10.77 -13.35
N ARG A 130 -26.23 10.25 -14.24
CA ARG A 130 -26.52 10.12 -15.67
C ARG A 130 -27.77 9.28 -15.90
N ALA A 131 -27.83 8.08 -15.34
CA ALA A 131 -29.01 7.22 -15.47
C ALA A 131 -30.30 7.85 -14.93
N GLN A 132 -30.21 8.69 -13.88
CA GLN A 132 -31.35 9.46 -13.38
C GLN A 132 -31.76 10.59 -14.32
N PHE A 133 -30.78 11.30 -14.88
CA PHE A 133 -31.00 12.37 -15.83
C PHE A 133 -31.63 11.84 -17.12
N ASP A 134 -31.09 10.76 -17.68
CA ASP A 134 -31.58 10.12 -18.90
C ASP A 134 -33.06 9.72 -18.74
N GLN A 135 -33.46 9.14 -17.61
CA GLN A 135 -34.87 8.82 -17.34
C GLN A 135 -35.80 10.04 -17.39
N VAL A 136 -35.31 11.21 -16.95
CA VAL A 136 -36.10 12.45 -16.97
C VAL A 136 -36.14 13.03 -18.38
N VAL A 137 -35.01 13.04 -19.09
CA VAL A 137 -34.91 13.52 -20.47
C VAL A 137 -35.77 12.67 -21.38
N ASP A 138 -35.65 11.34 -21.32
CA ASP A 138 -36.44 10.42 -22.12
C ASP A 138 -37.94 10.63 -21.90
N ALA A 139 -38.38 10.69 -20.63
CA ALA A 139 -39.77 10.94 -20.29
C ALA A 139 -40.26 12.34 -20.77
N HIS A 140 -39.37 13.33 -20.80
CA HIS A 140 -39.70 14.65 -21.33
C HIS A 140 -39.84 14.63 -22.85
N MET A 141 -38.89 13.98 -23.54
CA MET A 141 -38.86 13.86 -25.00
C MET A 141 -40.02 13.04 -25.56
N THR A 142 -40.49 12.03 -24.83
CA THR A 142 -41.70 11.26 -25.21
C THR A 142 -43.01 11.96 -24.86
N GLY A 143 -42.95 13.09 -24.14
CA GLY A 143 -44.14 13.82 -23.66
C GLY A 143 -44.87 13.13 -22.49
N GLU A 144 -44.29 12.10 -21.90
CA GLU A 144 -44.89 11.30 -20.82
C GLU A 144 -44.49 11.75 -19.41
N LEU A 145 -43.68 12.81 -19.29
CA LEU A 145 -43.19 13.31 -18.01
C LEU A 145 -44.34 13.81 -17.12
N LYS A 146 -44.77 12.93 -16.21
CA LYS A 146 -45.73 13.24 -15.16
C LYS A 146 -45.00 13.67 -13.89
N THR A 147 -45.61 14.53 -13.10
CA THR A 147 -45.07 14.98 -11.80
C THR A 147 -46.04 14.65 -10.67
N PHE A 148 -45.52 14.39 -9.47
CA PHE A 148 -46.37 14.19 -8.30
C PHE A 148 -47.10 15.50 -7.92
N PRO A 149 -48.44 15.51 -7.83
CA PRO A 149 -49.22 16.74 -7.65
C PRO A 149 -48.88 17.55 -6.38
N ARG A 150 -48.47 16.87 -5.30
CA ARG A 150 -48.19 17.52 -4.00
C ARG A 150 -46.78 18.08 -3.86
N CYS A 151 -45.81 17.59 -4.64
CA CYS A 151 -44.40 17.93 -4.43
C CYS A 151 -43.63 18.30 -5.70
N GLY A 152 -44.26 18.22 -6.87
CA GLY A 152 -43.66 18.63 -8.15
C GLY A 152 -42.53 17.73 -8.65
N HIS A 153 -42.09 16.72 -7.90
CA HIS A 153 -41.02 15.84 -8.35
C HIS A 153 -41.47 14.94 -9.52
N PRO A 154 -40.58 14.61 -10.47
CA PRO A 154 -40.90 13.81 -11.64
C PRO A 154 -41.25 12.36 -11.26
N MET A 155 -42.24 11.78 -11.92
CA MET A 155 -42.72 10.41 -11.75
C MET A 155 -41.94 9.44 -12.65
N VAL A 156 -40.60 9.44 -12.51
CA VAL A 156 -39.71 8.50 -13.21
C VAL A 156 -39.46 7.24 -12.37
N PRO A 157 -39.04 6.11 -12.97
CA PRO A 157 -38.80 4.85 -12.25
C PRO A 157 -37.89 5.02 -11.02
N TYR A 158 -36.81 5.80 -11.14
CA TYR A 158 -35.92 6.08 -10.01
C TYR A 158 -36.61 6.79 -8.84
N ASN A 159 -37.51 7.74 -9.09
CA ASN A 159 -38.13 8.57 -8.05
C ASN A 159 -39.50 8.04 -7.56
N THR A 160 -39.97 6.94 -8.15
CA THR A 160 -41.28 6.35 -7.86
C THR A 160 -41.11 5.01 -7.16
N TYR A 161 -41.91 4.75 -6.13
CA TYR A 161 -42.08 3.41 -5.57
C TYR A 161 -43.56 3.11 -5.39
N GLU A 162 -43.93 1.84 -5.46
CA GLU A 162 -45.31 1.39 -5.33
C GLU A 162 -45.50 0.59 -4.04
N HIS A 163 -46.55 0.92 -3.30
CA HIS A 163 -46.91 0.22 -2.07
C HIS A 163 -48.43 0.26 -1.90
N GLY A 164 -49.06 -0.90 -1.76
CA GLY A 164 -50.52 -1.01 -1.61
C GLY A 164 -51.29 -0.46 -2.81
N GLY A 165 -50.78 -0.67 -4.03
CA GLY A 165 -51.41 -0.18 -5.28
C GLY A 165 -51.30 1.33 -5.52
N ARG A 166 -50.60 2.08 -4.66
CA ARG A 166 -50.39 3.53 -4.83
C ARG A 166 -48.93 3.85 -5.12
N LYS A 167 -48.71 4.81 -6.02
CA LYS A 167 -47.40 5.38 -6.34
C LYS A 167 -47.02 6.46 -5.33
N TRP A 168 -45.79 6.42 -4.86
CA TRP A 168 -45.26 7.33 -3.84
C TRP A 168 -43.93 7.92 -4.29
N CYS A 169 -43.67 9.16 -3.88
CA CYS A 169 -42.42 9.87 -4.19
C CYS A 169 -41.29 9.42 -3.25
N ARG A 170 -40.23 8.82 -3.80
CA ARG A 170 -39.05 8.40 -3.03
C ARG A 170 -38.32 9.57 -2.39
N THR A 171 -38.22 10.72 -3.06
CA THR A 171 -37.56 11.91 -2.50
C THR A 171 -38.27 12.46 -1.27
N CYS A 172 -39.60 12.57 -1.28
CA CYS A 172 -40.37 12.98 -0.10
C CYS A 172 -40.29 11.95 1.03
N GLY A 173 -40.24 10.65 0.70
CA GLY A 173 -40.00 9.60 1.68
C GLY A 173 -38.62 9.70 2.34
N ARG A 174 -37.57 9.96 1.55
CA ARG A 174 -36.20 10.17 2.04
C ARG A 174 -36.11 11.38 2.98
N LYS A 175 -36.71 12.52 2.60
CA LYS A 175 -36.75 13.73 3.45
C LYS A 175 -37.40 13.47 4.80
N ARG A 176 -38.60 12.88 4.83
CA ARG A 176 -39.28 12.50 6.09
C ARG A 176 -38.45 11.55 6.97
N LYS A 177 -37.80 10.54 6.38
CA LYS A 177 -36.90 9.64 7.13
C LYS A 177 -35.68 10.36 7.68
N ALA A 178 -35.12 11.33 6.95
CA ALA A 178 -34.00 12.13 7.43
C ALA A 178 -34.41 13.04 8.59
N GLU A 179 -35.56 13.70 8.49
CA GLU A 179 -36.16 14.52 9.56
C GLU A 179 -36.42 13.70 10.83
N SER A 180 -37.03 12.52 10.69
CA SER A 180 -37.27 11.63 11.82
C SER A 180 -35.98 11.16 12.50
N ARG A 181 -34.93 10.82 11.73
CA ARG A 181 -33.62 10.46 12.29
C ARG A 181 -32.97 11.63 13.04
N ARG A 182 -33.07 12.85 12.52
CA ARG A 182 -32.56 14.06 13.19
C ARG A 182 -33.31 14.34 14.49
N ALA A 183 -34.65 14.17 14.48
CA ALA A 183 -35.47 14.35 15.68
C ALA A 183 -35.14 13.32 16.77
N LEU A 184 -34.89 12.06 16.40
CA LEU A 184 -34.49 11.00 17.33
C LEU A 184 -33.07 11.20 17.90
N ALA A 185 -32.15 11.78 17.14
CA ALA A 185 -30.79 12.07 17.62
C ALA A 185 -30.70 13.33 18.50
N ALA A 186 -31.77 14.13 18.57
CA ALA A 186 -31.87 15.35 19.36
C ALA A 186 -32.58 15.17 20.71
N VAL A 187 -33.07 13.95 20.99
CA VAL A 187 -33.66 13.50 22.27
C VAL A 187 -32.63 12.66 23.01
#